data_AF-A0A660PVG0-F1
#
_entry.id   AF-A0A660PVG0-F1
#
_cell.length_a   1.000
_cell.length_b   1.000
_cell.length_c   1.000
_cell.angle_alpha   90.00
_cell.angle_beta   90.00
_cell.angle_gamma   90.00
#
_symmetry.space_group_name_H-M   'P 1'
#
loop_
_entity.id
_entity.type
_entity.pdbx_description
1 polymer ?
#
loop_
_entity_poly.entity_id
_entity_poly.type
_entity_poly.pdbx_seq_one_letter_code
_entity_poly.pdbx_strand_id
1 'polypeptide(L)'
;VHTYSLIHDDLPCMDDDDLRRGIPTCHKKFGEAVATLAGDALHVIAFELMARTGSIDAVRELAQAVGTSGMLGGQMADIEAEGRSVTRDEMVNIHSRKTGALIRGAVRIGAILANARLELLERLSVYGEKIGLAFQIIDDVLDIEGDQQLLGKQVGSDSKNNKATFPAAIGIKASRDEAARLIDEALSAFDRDDDNMLKFLARYIGQREH
;
A
#
# COMPACT_ATOMS: atom_id res chain seq x y z
N VAL A 1 -5.00 5.04 -9.68
CA VAL A 1 -5.33 4.09 -8.59
C VAL A 1 -4.98 4.64 -7.23
N HIS A 2 -3.71 4.67 -6.81
CA HIS A 2 -3.32 5.08 -5.45
C HIS A 2 -3.95 6.40 -4.97
N THR A 3 -3.99 7.44 -5.81
CA THR A 3 -4.63 8.71 -5.41
C THR A 3 -6.14 8.57 -5.15
N TYR A 4 -6.85 7.74 -5.92
CA TYR A 4 -8.28 7.56 -5.67
C TYR A 4 -8.51 6.82 -4.35
N SER A 5 -7.66 5.81 -4.06
CA SER A 5 -7.85 5.02 -2.84
C SER A 5 -7.75 5.92 -1.62
N LEU A 6 -6.76 6.83 -1.59
CA LEU A 6 -6.64 7.83 -0.52
C LEU A 6 -7.84 8.76 -0.42
N ILE A 7 -8.38 9.25 -1.55
CA ILE A 7 -9.57 10.13 -1.54
C ILE A 7 -10.78 9.43 -0.92
N HIS A 8 -10.98 8.14 -1.22
CA HIS A 8 -12.07 7.36 -0.65
C HIS A 8 -11.79 6.96 0.81
N ASP A 9 -10.56 6.61 1.15
CA ASP A 9 -10.11 6.30 2.52
C ASP A 9 -10.38 7.47 3.47
N ASP A 10 -10.18 8.70 2.99
CA ASP A 10 -10.41 9.94 3.74
C ASP A 10 -11.89 10.25 4.02
N LEU A 11 -12.86 9.56 3.43
CA LEU A 11 -14.28 9.92 3.58
C LEU A 11 -14.80 9.69 5.02
N PRO A 12 -15.85 10.41 5.46
CA PRO A 12 -16.42 10.24 6.80
C PRO A 12 -16.93 8.83 7.13
N CYS A 13 -17.28 8.05 6.11
CA CYS A 13 -17.71 6.66 6.28
C CYS A 13 -16.55 5.64 6.29
N MET A 14 -15.31 6.13 6.23
CA MET A 14 -14.07 5.35 6.22
C MET A 14 -13.20 5.89 7.37
N ASP A 15 -12.04 6.51 7.11
CA ASP A 15 -11.14 7.01 8.17
C ASP A 15 -11.57 8.36 8.78
N ASP A 16 -12.45 9.12 8.11
CA ASP A 16 -12.85 10.49 8.47
C ASP A 16 -11.67 11.45 8.71
N ASP A 17 -10.62 11.33 7.89
CA ASP A 17 -9.41 12.16 8.01
C ASP A 17 -9.66 13.60 7.53
N ASP A 18 -9.23 14.58 8.33
CA ASP A 18 -9.31 16.01 7.98
C ASP A 18 -8.15 16.47 7.07
N LEU A 19 -7.00 15.81 7.16
CA LEU A 19 -5.76 16.19 6.47
C LEU A 19 -5.12 15.01 5.74
N ARG A 20 -4.63 15.25 4.52
CA ARG A 20 -3.84 14.31 3.72
C ARG A 20 -2.74 15.07 2.99
N ARG A 21 -1.49 14.61 3.10
CA ARG A 21 -0.31 15.26 2.50
C ARG A 21 -0.16 16.73 2.93
N GLY A 22 -0.44 17.02 4.20
CA GLY A 22 -0.30 18.35 4.80
C GLY A 22 -1.37 19.39 4.36
N ILE A 23 -2.41 18.98 3.64
CA ILE A 23 -3.51 19.86 3.21
C ILE A 23 -4.88 19.23 3.52
N PRO A 24 -5.98 20.01 3.52
CA PRO A 24 -7.32 19.46 3.74
C PRO A 24 -7.65 18.32 2.77
N THR A 25 -8.27 17.26 3.28
CA THR A 25 -8.73 16.13 2.46
C THR A 25 -9.75 16.58 1.42
N CYS A 26 -9.94 15.77 0.38
CA CYS A 26 -10.79 16.12 -0.76
C CYS A 26 -12.22 16.45 -0.30
N HIS A 27 -12.76 15.67 0.64
CA HIS A 27 -14.11 15.86 1.15
C HIS A 27 -14.24 17.11 2.03
N LYS A 28 -13.22 17.46 2.82
CA LYS A 28 -13.23 18.72 3.59
C LYS A 28 -13.17 19.95 2.70
N LYS A 29 -12.43 19.89 1.60
CA LYS A 29 -12.26 21.02 0.69
C LYS A 29 -13.42 21.20 -0.29
N PHE A 30 -13.98 20.10 -0.79
CA PHE A 30 -14.94 20.13 -1.91
C PHE A 30 -16.28 19.44 -1.62
N GLY A 31 -16.44 18.87 -0.43
CA GLY A 31 -17.63 18.09 -0.05
C GLY A 31 -17.54 16.62 -0.46
N GLU A 32 -18.31 15.77 0.24
CA GLU A 32 -18.31 14.31 0.07
C GLU A 32 -18.67 13.89 -1.36
N ALA A 33 -19.71 14.48 -1.95
CA ALA A 33 -20.15 14.12 -3.30
C ALA A 33 -19.05 14.33 -4.36
N VAL A 34 -18.28 15.42 -4.24
CA VAL A 34 -17.16 15.70 -5.16
C VAL A 34 -16.00 14.74 -4.90
N ALA A 35 -15.68 14.44 -3.64
CA ALA A 35 -14.63 13.48 -3.29
C ALA A 35 -14.94 12.07 -3.82
N THR A 36 -16.17 11.59 -3.62
CA THR A 36 -16.61 10.28 -4.13
C THR A 36 -16.46 10.19 -5.64
N LEU A 37 -17.01 11.17 -6.39
CA LEU A 37 -16.94 11.18 -7.85
C LEU A 37 -15.52 11.40 -8.38
N ALA A 38 -14.68 12.17 -7.68
CA ALA A 38 -13.28 12.32 -8.03
C ALA A 38 -12.51 11.00 -7.89
N GLY A 39 -12.78 10.24 -6.82
CA GLY A 39 -12.23 8.90 -6.64
C GLY A 39 -12.68 7.96 -7.75
N ASP A 40 -13.98 7.90 -8.05
CA ASP A 40 -14.53 7.06 -9.11
C ASP A 40 -13.94 7.40 -10.48
N ALA A 41 -13.83 8.70 -10.80
CA ALA A 41 -13.24 9.16 -12.05
C ALA A 41 -11.76 8.75 -12.16
N LEU A 42 -10.96 8.92 -11.11
CA LEU A 42 -9.55 8.51 -11.10
C LEU A 42 -9.37 6.99 -11.18
N HIS A 43 -10.33 6.21 -10.67
CA HIS A 43 -10.37 4.77 -10.84
C HIS A 43 -10.59 4.41 -12.32
N VAL A 44 -11.62 4.99 -12.96
CA VAL A 44 -11.91 4.76 -14.39
C VAL A 44 -10.75 5.19 -15.29
N ILE A 45 -10.18 6.38 -15.05
CA ILE A 45 -9.03 6.91 -15.80
C ILE A 45 -7.84 5.94 -15.74
N ALA A 46 -7.61 5.26 -14.62
CA ALA A 46 -6.51 4.31 -14.52
C ALA A 46 -6.66 3.14 -15.51
N PHE A 47 -7.88 2.62 -15.68
CA PHE A 47 -8.15 1.56 -16.66
C PHE A 47 -8.14 2.08 -18.10
N GLU A 48 -8.61 3.31 -18.33
CA GLU A 48 -8.49 3.95 -19.64
C GLU A 48 -7.02 4.08 -20.06
N LEU A 49 -6.16 4.58 -19.16
CA LEU A 49 -4.72 4.70 -19.41
C LEU A 49 -4.07 3.33 -19.63
N MET A 50 -4.45 2.32 -18.84
CA MET A 50 -3.92 0.97 -19.01
C MET A 50 -4.35 0.34 -20.34
N ALA A 51 -5.61 0.53 -20.75
CA ALA A 51 -6.13 0.03 -22.02
C ALA A 51 -5.40 0.64 -23.24
N ARG A 52 -4.94 1.90 -23.15
CA ARG A 52 -4.14 2.55 -24.20
C ARG A 52 -2.80 1.88 -24.47
N THR A 53 -2.29 1.06 -23.53
CA THR A 53 -1.07 0.27 -23.77
C THR A 53 -1.28 -0.87 -24.76
N GLY A 54 -2.54 -1.25 -25.03
CA GLY A 54 -2.89 -2.41 -25.86
C GLY A 54 -2.65 -3.76 -25.18
N SER A 55 -2.16 -3.79 -23.93
CA SER A 55 -1.88 -5.03 -23.21
C SER A 55 -3.06 -5.45 -22.32
N ILE A 56 -3.77 -6.51 -22.72
CA ILE A 56 -4.83 -7.11 -21.92
C ILE A 56 -4.29 -7.67 -20.60
N ASP A 57 -3.06 -8.19 -20.61
CA ASP A 57 -2.43 -8.74 -19.41
C ASP A 57 -2.10 -7.65 -18.39
N ALA A 58 -1.66 -6.46 -18.83
CA ALA A 58 -1.45 -5.33 -17.94
C ALA A 58 -2.76 -4.81 -17.33
N VAL A 59 -3.84 -4.75 -18.13
CA VAL A 59 -5.19 -4.41 -17.64
C VAL A 59 -5.67 -5.43 -16.62
N ARG A 60 -5.46 -6.73 -16.87
CA ARG A 60 -5.83 -7.82 -15.95
C ARG A 60 -5.05 -7.74 -14.65
N GLU A 61 -3.74 -7.50 -14.73
CA GLU A 61 -2.88 -7.34 -13.55
C GLU A 61 -3.36 -6.17 -12.67
N LEU A 62 -3.67 -5.02 -13.28
CA LEU A 62 -4.24 -3.88 -12.56
C LEU A 62 -5.59 -4.22 -11.92
N ALA A 63 -6.48 -4.90 -12.65
CA ALA A 63 -7.79 -5.32 -12.13
C ALA A 63 -7.66 -6.24 -10.91
N GLN A 64 -6.74 -7.20 -10.96
CA GLN A 64 -6.49 -8.12 -9.84
C GLN A 64 -5.88 -7.41 -8.63
N ALA A 65 -4.92 -6.51 -8.86
CA ALA A 65 -4.28 -5.74 -7.80
C ALA A 65 -5.27 -4.82 -7.07
N VAL A 66 -6.24 -4.25 -7.79
CA VAL A 66 -7.21 -3.30 -7.25
C VAL A 66 -8.48 -3.97 -6.71
N GLY A 67 -8.89 -5.08 -7.30
CA GLY A 67 -10.17 -5.74 -7.03
C GLY A 67 -10.30 -6.37 -5.64
N THR A 68 -11.34 -7.19 -5.47
CA THR A 68 -11.69 -7.82 -4.19
C THR A 68 -10.63 -8.79 -3.65
N SER A 69 -9.85 -9.42 -4.53
CA SER A 69 -8.70 -10.24 -4.12
C SER A 69 -7.46 -9.40 -3.77
N GLY A 70 -7.46 -8.10 -4.09
CA GLY A 70 -6.38 -7.16 -3.82
C GLY A 70 -6.84 -6.02 -2.92
N MET A 71 -6.52 -4.79 -3.31
CA MET A 71 -6.66 -3.57 -2.50
C MET A 71 -8.05 -3.39 -1.89
N LEU A 72 -9.13 -3.48 -2.68
CA LEU A 72 -10.49 -3.26 -2.16
C LEU A 72 -10.89 -4.26 -1.09
N GLY A 73 -10.51 -5.52 -1.24
CA GLY A 73 -10.83 -6.50 -0.21
C GLY A 73 -9.87 -6.46 0.98
N GLY A 74 -8.65 -5.95 0.80
CA GLY A 74 -7.77 -5.59 1.92
C GLY A 74 -8.35 -4.44 2.73
N GLN A 75 -8.89 -3.41 2.06
CA GLN A 75 -9.58 -2.29 2.71
C GLN A 75 -10.78 -2.77 3.53
N MET A 76 -11.62 -3.66 2.97
CA MET A 76 -12.75 -4.20 3.73
C MET A 76 -12.29 -4.99 4.96
N ALA A 77 -11.25 -5.82 4.81
CA ALA A 77 -10.72 -6.60 5.92
C ALA A 77 -10.10 -5.72 7.02
N ASP A 78 -9.53 -4.57 6.65
CA ASP A 78 -9.02 -3.55 7.57
C ASP A 78 -10.17 -2.93 8.39
N ILE A 79 -11.26 -2.51 7.74
CA ILE A 79 -12.47 -1.99 8.40
C ILE A 79 -13.08 -3.05 9.34
N GLU A 80 -13.17 -4.30 8.90
CA GLU A 80 -13.65 -5.41 9.75
C GLU A 80 -12.69 -5.76 10.90
N ALA A 81 -11.45 -5.28 10.86
CA ALA A 81 -10.47 -5.45 11.92
C ALA A 81 -10.51 -4.36 12.99
N GLU A 82 -11.20 -3.24 12.75
CA GLU A 82 -11.31 -2.16 13.71
C GLU A 82 -12.00 -2.61 15.00
N GLY A 83 -11.47 -2.17 16.14
CA GLY A 83 -12.04 -2.46 17.46
C GLY A 83 -11.87 -3.90 17.96
N ARG A 84 -11.14 -4.77 17.24
CA ARG A 84 -10.81 -6.13 17.70
C ARG A 84 -9.30 -6.39 17.75
N SER A 85 -8.89 -7.33 18.60
CA SER A 85 -7.52 -7.85 18.56
C SER A 85 -7.32 -8.70 17.32
N VAL A 86 -6.20 -8.48 16.65
CA VAL A 86 -5.78 -9.16 15.43
C VAL A 86 -4.52 -9.96 15.66
N THR A 87 -4.44 -11.12 15.01
CA THR A 87 -3.22 -11.93 14.98
C THR A 87 -2.23 -11.40 13.95
N ARG A 88 -0.97 -11.82 14.06
CA ARG A 88 0.06 -11.53 13.04
C ARG A 88 -0.39 -11.96 11.63
N ASP A 89 -0.99 -13.14 11.50
CA ASP A 89 -1.34 -13.69 10.19
C ASP A 89 -2.51 -12.95 9.54
N GLU A 90 -3.47 -12.47 10.34
CA GLU A 90 -4.52 -11.57 9.88
C GLU A 90 -3.94 -10.24 9.39
N MET A 91 -3.01 -9.65 10.15
CA MET A 91 -2.35 -8.41 9.73
C MET A 91 -1.54 -8.59 8.45
N VAL A 92 -0.84 -9.71 8.29
CA VAL A 92 -0.17 -10.05 7.03
C VAL A 92 -1.19 -10.13 5.89
N ASN A 93 -2.36 -10.74 6.10
CA ASN A 93 -3.40 -10.83 5.07
C ASN A 93 -3.94 -9.46 4.66
N ILE A 94 -4.29 -8.62 5.64
CA ILE A 94 -4.80 -7.26 5.43
C ILE A 94 -3.77 -6.43 4.66
N HIS A 95 -2.55 -6.34 5.18
CA HIS A 95 -1.48 -5.49 4.62
C HIS A 95 -1.03 -5.96 3.23
N SER A 96 -0.92 -7.28 3.02
CA SER A 96 -0.56 -7.84 1.70
C SER A 96 -1.60 -7.52 0.63
N ARG A 97 -2.87 -7.30 1.02
CA ARG A 97 -3.95 -6.97 0.10
C ARG A 97 -4.14 -5.47 -0.04
N LYS A 98 -4.35 -4.74 1.06
CA LYS A 98 -4.64 -3.30 1.10
C LYS A 98 -3.54 -2.50 0.39
N THR A 99 -2.28 -2.79 0.72
CA THR A 99 -1.13 -2.04 0.21
C THR A 99 -0.25 -2.90 -0.70
N GLY A 100 0.02 -4.14 -0.29
CA GLY A 100 0.92 -5.03 -1.01
C GLY A 100 0.48 -5.37 -2.44
N ALA A 101 -0.81 -5.58 -2.67
CA ALA A 101 -1.33 -5.99 -3.97
C ALA A 101 -1.08 -4.93 -5.05
N LEU A 102 -1.26 -3.65 -4.72
CA LEU A 102 -1.03 -2.55 -5.67
C LEU A 102 0.46 -2.35 -5.97
N ILE A 103 1.32 -2.45 -4.95
CA ILE A 103 2.78 -2.35 -5.12
C ILE A 103 3.29 -3.51 -5.99
N ARG A 104 2.87 -4.74 -5.70
CA ARG A 104 3.19 -5.91 -6.52
C ARG A 104 2.69 -5.74 -7.96
N GLY A 105 1.45 -5.30 -8.12
CA GLY A 105 0.85 -5.02 -9.43
C GLY A 105 1.64 -3.99 -10.22
N ALA A 106 2.09 -2.90 -9.60
CA ALA A 106 2.87 -1.85 -10.26
C ALA A 106 4.19 -2.39 -10.84
N VAL A 107 4.93 -3.19 -10.07
CA VAL A 107 6.18 -3.80 -10.53
C VAL A 107 5.91 -4.82 -11.66
N ARG A 108 4.88 -5.66 -11.50
CA ARG A 108 4.50 -6.67 -12.51
C ARG A 108 4.01 -6.05 -13.82
N ILE A 109 3.21 -4.98 -13.76
CA ILE A 109 2.73 -4.26 -14.95
C ILE A 109 3.91 -3.77 -15.80
N GLY A 110 4.94 -3.19 -15.18
CA GLY A 110 6.15 -2.77 -15.90
C GLY A 110 6.83 -3.93 -16.64
N ALA A 111 6.95 -5.09 -15.98
CA ALA A 111 7.51 -6.30 -16.57
C ALA A 111 6.66 -6.87 -17.71
N ILE A 112 5.33 -6.91 -17.55
CA ILE A 112 4.38 -7.36 -18.56
C ILE A 112 4.47 -6.48 -19.81
N LEU A 113 4.48 -5.15 -19.65
CA LEU A 113 4.60 -4.22 -20.77
C LEU A 113 5.95 -4.31 -21.49
N ALA A 114 7.01 -4.71 -20.79
CA ALA A 114 8.33 -4.97 -21.36
C ALA A 114 8.46 -6.37 -22.00
N ASN A 115 7.39 -7.19 -22.00
CA ASN A 115 7.43 -8.60 -22.42
C ASN A 115 8.54 -9.40 -21.69
N ALA A 116 8.71 -9.15 -20.40
CA ALA A 116 9.68 -9.87 -19.58
C ALA A 116 9.38 -11.37 -19.56
N ARG A 117 10.45 -12.18 -19.47
CA ARG A 117 10.32 -13.63 -19.29
C ARG A 117 9.64 -13.96 -17.96
N LEU A 118 8.99 -15.13 -17.90
CA LEU A 118 8.26 -15.58 -16.72
C LEU A 118 9.14 -15.60 -15.46
N GLU A 119 10.41 -16.01 -15.58
CA GLU A 119 11.31 -16.08 -14.42
C GLU A 119 11.57 -14.69 -13.83
N LEU A 120 11.66 -13.65 -14.66
CA LEU A 120 11.81 -12.28 -14.17
C LEU A 120 10.50 -11.78 -13.54
N LEU A 121 9.35 -12.09 -14.15
CA LEU A 121 8.05 -11.73 -13.60
C LEU A 121 7.83 -12.34 -12.20
N GLU A 122 8.21 -13.60 -12.00
CA GLU A 122 8.14 -14.28 -10.69
C GLU A 122 9.06 -13.62 -9.65
N ARG A 123 10.32 -13.34 -10.01
CA ARG A 123 11.27 -12.61 -9.12
C ARG A 123 10.72 -11.25 -8.70
N LEU A 124 10.17 -10.51 -9.66
CA LEU A 124 9.54 -9.20 -9.41
C LEU A 124 8.26 -9.31 -8.58
N SER A 125 7.57 -10.44 -8.63
CA SER A 125 6.38 -10.71 -7.81
C SER A 125 6.77 -10.91 -6.35
N VAL A 126 7.77 -11.75 -6.10
CA VAL A 126 8.35 -11.94 -4.76
C VAL A 126 8.84 -10.59 -4.22
N TYR A 127 9.61 -9.84 -5.02
CA TYR A 127 10.04 -8.50 -4.62
C TYR A 127 8.86 -7.61 -4.20
N GLY A 128 7.86 -7.46 -5.08
CA GLY A 128 6.69 -6.61 -4.84
C GLY A 128 5.87 -6.99 -3.61
N GLU A 129 5.70 -8.28 -3.34
CA GLU A 129 5.01 -8.79 -2.15
C GLU A 129 5.75 -8.41 -0.87
N LYS A 130 7.07 -8.60 -0.86
CA LYS A 130 7.90 -8.32 0.31
C LYS A 130 8.01 -6.84 0.60
N ILE A 131 8.29 -6.01 -0.41
CA ILE A 131 8.36 -4.56 -0.22
C ILE A 131 7.00 -3.97 0.15
N GLY A 132 5.90 -4.53 -0.39
CA GLY A 132 4.57 -4.04 -0.11
C GLY A 132 4.13 -4.28 1.34
N LEU A 133 4.42 -5.48 1.87
CA LEU A 133 4.18 -5.78 3.28
C LEU A 133 5.11 -4.97 4.20
N ALA A 134 6.40 -4.89 3.85
CA ALA A 134 7.36 -4.09 4.63
C ALA A 134 6.96 -2.62 4.70
N PHE A 135 6.47 -2.05 3.58
CA PHE A 135 6.01 -0.67 3.52
C PHE A 135 4.93 -0.39 4.58
N GLN A 136 3.92 -1.25 4.67
CA GLN A 136 2.82 -1.05 5.61
C GLN A 136 3.25 -1.26 7.06
N ILE A 137 4.08 -2.28 7.34
CA ILE A 137 4.62 -2.48 8.71
C ILE A 137 5.40 -1.25 9.16
N ILE A 138 6.20 -0.64 8.27
CA ILE A 138 6.94 0.58 8.57
C ILE A 138 6.00 1.77 8.76
N ASP A 139 4.93 1.88 7.97
CA ASP A 139 3.92 2.93 8.14
C ASP A 139 3.28 2.86 9.53
N ASP A 140 2.82 1.67 9.95
CA ASP A 140 2.22 1.45 11.27
C ASP A 140 3.20 1.77 12.41
N VAL A 141 4.50 1.48 12.24
CA VAL A 141 5.53 1.82 13.24
C VAL A 141 5.76 3.34 13.29
N LEU A 142 5.83 4.00 12.14
CA LEU A 142 6.01 5.45 12.05
C LEU A 142 4.79 6.20 12.60
N ASP A 143 3.57 5.68 12.44
CA ASP A 143 2.37 6.30 13.00
C ASP A 143 2.34 6.32 14.54
N ILE A 144 3.11 5.44 15.18
CA ILE A 144 3.27 5.38 16.64
C ILE A 144 4.46 6.22 17.12
N GLU A 145 5.59 6.19 16.41
CA GLU A 145 6.85 6.81 16.86
C GLU A 145 7.13 8.19 16.22
N GLY A 146 6.48 8.53 15.11
CA GLY A 146 6.83 9.64 14.24
C GLY A 146 6.34 11.01 14.72
N ASP A 147 7.01 12.06 14.22
CA ASP A 147 6.62 13.45 14.43
C ASP A 147 5.48 13.84 13.46
N GLN A 148 4.43 14.46 14.00
CA GLN A 148 3.22 14.87 13.28
C GLN A 148 3.50 15.83 12.12
N GLN A 149 4.58 16.61 12.19
CA GLN A 149 4.96 17.51 11.09
C GLN A 149 5.56 16.77 9.89
N LEU A 150 6.18 15.59 10.10
CA LEU A 150 6.87 14.84 9.06
C LEU A 150 5.91 13.92 8.29
N LEU A 151 4.93 13.31 8.95
CA LEU A 151 4.02 12.33 8.34
C LEU A 151 2.91 12.95 7.48
N GLY A 152 2.61 14.24 7.65
CA GLY A 152 1.59 14.94 6.86
C GLY A 152 0.15 14.45 7.06
N LYS A 153 -0.08 13.59 8.07
CA LYS A 153 -1.36 13.14 8.65
C LYS A 153 -1.32 13.30 10.18
N GLN A 154 -2.46 13.20 10.87
CA GLN A 154 -2.45 13.28 12.35
C GLN A 154 -1.78 12.02 12.94
N VAL A 155 -0.72 12.20 13.74
CA VAL A 155 -0.10 11.10 14.51
C VAL A 155 -1.13 10.48 15.45
N GLY A 156 -1.17 9.16 15.49
CA GLY A 156 -2.14 8.41 16.29
C GLY A 156 -3.56 8.41 15.75
N SER A 157 -3.79 8.74 14.46
CA SER A 157 -5.09 8.49 13.78
C SER A 157 -5.55 7.05 14.00
N ASP A 158 -4.62 6.10 13.92
CA ASP A 158 -4.89 4.68 14.13
C ASP A 158 -5.38 4.39 15.56
N SER A 159 -4.82 5.08 16.57
CA SER A 159 -5.27 4.94 17.95
C SER A 159 -6.62 5.60 18.20
N LYS A 160 -6.99 6.64 17.45
CA LYS A 160 -8.31 7.28 17.55
C LYS A 160 -9.42 6.40 16.99
N ASN A 161 -9.11 5.66 15.92
CA ASN A 161 -10.07 4.80 15.22
C ASN A 161 -10.05 3.34 15.69
N ASN A 162 -9.28 3.01 16.76
CA ASN A 162 -9.05 1.64 17.21
C ASN A 162 -8.62 0.71 16.06
N LYS A 163 -7.78 1.22 15.14
CA LYS A 163 -7.27 0.45 14.01
C LYS A 163 -6.39 -0.70 14.49
N ALA A 164 -6.52 -1.80 13.77
CA ALA A 164 -5.65 -2.95 13.90
C ALA A 164 -4.30 -2.63 13.26
N THR A 165 -3.23 -2.59 14.05
CA THR A 165 -1.86 -2.29 13.55
C THR A 165 -0.91 -3.45 13.79
N PHE A 166 0.13 -3.57 12.96
CA PHE A 166 1.14 -4.61 13.11
C PHE A 166 1.87 -4.54 14.47
N PRO A 167 2.26 -3.35 14.97
CA PRO A 167 2.85 -3.22 16.29
C PRO A 167 1.90 -3.58 17.43
N ALA A 168 0.59 -3.42 17.28
CA ALA A 168 -0.38 -3.90 18.28
C ALA A 168 -0.44 -5.43 18.33
N ALA A 169 -0.23 -6.11 17.20
CA ALA A 169 -0.24 -7.57 17.12
C ALA A 169 1.02 -8.24 17.68
N ILE A 170 2.20 -7.66 17.45
CA ILE A 170 3.49 -8.32 17.79
C ILE A 170 4.52 -7.45 18.51
N GLY A 171 4.24 -6.17 18.73
CA GLY A 171 5.15 -5.20 19.32
C GLY A 171 6.04 -4.48 18.30
N ILE A 172 6.45 -3.25 18.63
CA ILE A 172 7.21 -2.34 17.75
C ILE A 172 8.54 -2.97 17.31
N LYS A 173 9.33 -3.49 18.25
CA LYS A 173 10.64 -4.09 17.93
C LYS A 173 10.50 -5.25 16.94
N ALA A 174 9.58 -6.18 17.22
CA ALA A 174 9.34 -7.32 16.34
C ALA A 174 8.81 -6.88 14.96
N SER A 175 8.04 -5.80 14.90
CA SER A 175 7.58 -5.19 13.64
C SER A 175 8.75 -4.64 12.82
N ARG A 176 9.70 -3.93 13.45
CA ARG A 176 10.92 -3.44 12.79
C ARG A 176 11.80 -4.59 12.28
N ASP A 177 12.00 -5.62 13.10
CA ASP A 177 12.78 -6.80 12.73
C ASP A 177 12.13 -7.55 11.54
N GLU A 178 10.80 -7.66 11.54
CA GLU A 178 10.04 -8.28 10.43
C GLU A 178 10.13 -7.46 9.15
N ALA A 179 9.99 -6.13 9.22
CA ALA A 179 10.15 -5.25 8.07
C ALA A 179 11.56 -5.36 7.48
N ALA A 180 12.61 -5.36 8.31
CA ALA A 180 13.98 -5.55 7.86
C ALA A 180 14.18 -6.90 7.15
N ARG A 181 13.65 -7.99 7.73
CA ARG A 181 13.68 -9.33 7.13
C ARG A 181 13.00 -9.36 5.76
N LEU A 182 11.85 -8.69 5.61
CA LEU A 182 11.13 -8.59 4.33
C LEU A 182 11.91 -7.79 3.29
N ILE A 183 12.58 -6.70 3.68
CA ILE A 183 13.46 -5.96 2.77
C ILE A 183 14.62 -6.83 2.30
N ASP A 184 15.26 -7.58 3.19
CA ASP A 184 16.35 -8.51 2.81
C ASP A 184 15.86 -9.60 1.86
N GLU A 185 14.68 -10.18 2.10
CA GLU A 185 14.04 -11.13 1.18
C GLU A 185 13.75 -10.49 -0.19
N ALA A 186 13.27 -9.26 -0.22
CA ALA A 186 13.03 -8.53 -1.47
C ALA A 186 14.34 -8.33 -2.26
N LEU A 187 15.43 -7.98 -1.57
CA LEU A 187 16.76 -7.78 -2.18
C LEU A 187 17.34 -9.10 -2.70
N SER A 188 17.06 -10.23 -2.04
CA SER A 188 17.49 -11.56 -2.47
C SER A 188 16.86 -12.03 -3.80
N ALA A 189 15.78 -11.37 -4.24
CA ALA A 189 15.21 -11.59 -5.56
C ALA A 189 16.15 -11.13 -6.70
N PHE A 190 17.20 -10.36 -6.40
CA PHE A 190 18.15 -9.83 -7.38
C PHE A 190 19.57 -10.36 -7.15
N ASP A 191 20.36 -10.45 -8.22
CA ASP A 191 21.76 -10.85 -8.13
C ASP A 191 22.54 -9.80 -7.33
N ARG A 192 23.45 -10.21 -6.43
CA ARG A 192 24.07 -9.32 -5.45
C ARG A 192 24.71 -8.07 -6.06
N ASP A 193 25.37 -8.22 -7.21
CA ASP A 193 26.13 -7.16 -7.87
C ASP A 193 25.27 -6.22 -8.74
N ASP A 194 23.99 -6.52 -8.94
CA ASP A 194 23.07 -5.68 -9.71
C ASP A 194 22.48 -4.57 -8.85
N ASP A 195 23.19 -3.44 -8.71
CA ASP A 195 22.66 -2.27 -7.99
C ASP A 195 21.69 -1.47 -8.88
N ASN A 196 20.42 -1.87 -8.82
CA ASN A 196 19.36 -1.30 -9.63
C ASN A 196 18.39 -0.42 -8.81
N MET A 197 17.53 0.33 -9.52
CA MET A 197 16.55 1.24 -8.90
C MET A 197 15.59 0.52 -7.95
N LEU A 198 15.25 -0.75 -8.18
CA LEU A 198 14.36 -1.52 -7.30
C LEU A 198 15.05 -1.83 -5.96
N LYS A 199 16.34 -2.17 -5.98
CA LYS A 199 17.11 -2.31 -4.73
C LYS A 199 17.21 -0.99 -3.97
N PHE A 200 17.43 0.12 -4.68
CA PHE A 200 17.43 1.44 -4.07
C PHE A 200 16.07 1.73 -3.39
N LEU A 201 14.96 1.51 -4.07
CA LEU A 201 13.62 1.72 -3.52
C LEU A 201 13.33 0.83 -2.31
N ALA A 202 13.75 -0.44 -2.32
CA ALA A 202 13.57 -1.32 -1.16
C ALA A 202 14.35 -0.82 0.07
N ARG A 203 15.61 -0.39 -0.12
CA ARG A 203 16.40 0.20 0.97
C ARG A 203 15.80 1.51 1.46
N TYR A 204 15.32 2.35 0.54
CA TYR A 204 14.65 3.61 0.88
C TYR A 204 13.40 3.36 1.73
N ILE A 205 12.55 2.39 1.35
CA ILE A 205 11.38 2.00 2.15
C ILE A 205 11.81 1.56 3.55
N GLY A 206 12.87 0.74 3.66
CA GLY A 206 13.40 0.27 4.95
C GLY A 206 14.00 1.36 5.85
N GLN A 207 14.41 2.49 5.27
CA GLN A 207 15.11 3.58 5.96
C GLN A 207 14.27 4.85 6.09
N ARG A 208 13.04 4.87 5.59
CA ARG A 208 12.20 6.07 5.60
C ARG A 208 11.84 6.46 7.03
N GLU A 209 11.87 7.77 7.28
CA GLU A 209 11.49 8.39 8.55
C GLU A 209 10.14 9.13 8.48
N HIS A 210 9.51 9.12 7.29
CA HIS A 210 8.20 9.72 6.99
C HIS A 210 7.52 9.01 5.82
#